data_AF-A0AAV9AZW1-F1
#
_entry.id   AF-A0AAV9AZW1-F1
#
_cell.length_a   1.000
_cell.length_b   1.000
_cell.length_c   1.000
_cell.angle_alpha   90.00
_cell.angle_beta   90.00
_cell.angle_gamma   90.00
#
_symmetry.space_group_name_H-M   'P 1'
#
loop_
_entity.id
_entity.type
_entity.pdbx_description
1 polymer ?
#
loop_
_entity_poly.entity_id
_entity_poly.type
_entity_poly.pdbx_seq_one_letter_code
_entity_poly.pdbx_strand_id
1 'polypeptide(L)' 'MILDMIVNSKTEDHKATETQLFLDMLMMVALGGREIEEYEWKKIFTEAGFTTYKATHGTGVHSLVELYP' A
#
# COMPACT_ATOMS: atom_id res chain seq x y z
N MET A 1 -11.37 -6.94 -3.16
CA MET A 1 -11.20 -5.58 -2.58
C MET A 1 -10.31 -5.73 -1.37
N ILE A 2 -9.13 -5.12 -1.41
CA ILE A 2 -8.18 -5.11 -0.28
C ILE A 2 -7.95 -3.64 0.08
N LEU A 3 -8.01 -3.33 1.37
CA LEU A 3 -7.60 -2.02 1.91
C LEU A 3 -6.19 -2.18 2.43
N ASP A 4 -5.23 -1.51 1.81
CA ASP A 4 -3.82 -1.64 2.18
C ASP A 4 -3.08 -0.30 2.17
N MET A 5 -1.99 -0.20 2.92
CA MET A 5 -1.10 0.95 2.93
C MET A 5 -0.02 0.73 1.88
N ILE A 6 -0.15 1.36 0.71
CA ILE A 6 0.86 1.27 -0.34
C ILE A 6 1.86 2.41 -0.18
N VAL A 7 3.11 2.06 0.08
CA VAL A 7 4.23 3.00 0.24
C VAL A 7 4.82 3.33 -1.11
N ASN A 8 4.16 4.26 -1.81
CA ASN A 8 4.78 5.12 -2.82
C ASN A 8 3.83 6.23 -3.32
N SER A 9 2.79 6.59 -2.55
CA SER A 9 1.93 7.69 -2.94
C SER A 9 2.63 9.00 -2.62
N LYS A 10 3.18 9.68 -3.62
CA LYS A 10 3.57 11.09 -3.51
C LYS A 10 2.31 11.94 -3.30
N THR A 11 1.71 11.86 -2.12
CA THR A 11 0.71 12.82 -1.67
C THR A 11 1.46 14.08 -1.30
N GLU A 12 1.17 15.20 -1.97
CA GLU A 12 1.74 16.53 -1.66
C GLU A 12 1.41 17.00 -0.23
N ASP A 13 0.60 16.23 0.52
CA ASP A 13 0.30 16.44 1.92
C ASP A 13 1.42 15.88 2.84
N HIS A 14 2.17 16.80 3.43
CA HIS A 14 3.27 16.51 4.35
C HIS A 14 2.82 15.67 5.55
N LYS A 15 1.59 15.87 6.06
CA LYS A 15 1.07 15.14 7.22
C LYS A 15 0.73 13.69 6.89
N ALA A 16 0.24 13.44 5.68
CA ALA A 16 -0.04 12.09 5.21
C ALA A 16 1.27 11.29 5.10
N THR A 17 2.32 11.93 4.56
CA THR A 17 3.67 11.35 4.45
C THR A 17 4.28 11.03 5.82
N GLU A 18 4.19 11.95 6.78
CA GLU A 18 4.66 11.71 8.16
C GLU A 18 3.92 10.54 8.83
N THR A 19 2.61 10.45 8.62
CA THR A 19 1.79 9.37 9.20
C THR A 19 2.13 8.02 8.56
N GLN A 20 2.39 7.97 7.24
CA GLN A 20 2.85 6.76 6.56
C GLN A 20 4.20 6.29 7.13
N LEU A 21 5.17 7.18 7.27
CA LEU A 21 6.48 6.84 7.85
C LEU A 21 6.38 6.38 9.32
N PHE A 22 5.46 6.97 10.09
CA PHE A 22 5.21 6.53 11.46
C PHE A 22 4.61 5.11 11.49
N LEU A 23 3.69 4.81 10.58
CA LEU A 23 3.10 3.48 10.47
C LEU A 23 4.11 2.45 9.97
N ASP A 24 5.00 2.79 9.03
CA ASP A 24 6.11 1.93 8.59
C ASP A 24 7.00 1.53 9.77
N MET A 25 7.46 2.53 10.54
CA MET A 25 8.23 2.28 11.76
C MET A 25 7.45 1.45 12.79
N LEU A 26 6.15 1.72 12.97
CA LEU A 26 5.31 0.99 13.90
C LEU A 26 5.17 -0.48 13.48
N MET A 27 4.98 -0.76 12.19
CA MET A 27 4.85 -2.13 11.65
C MET A 27 6.16 -2.90 11.74
N MET A 28 7.30 -2.24 11.46
CA MET A 28 8.63 -2.82 11.68
C MET A 28 8.86 -3.18 13.16
N VAL A 29 8.48 -2.31 14.09
CA VAL A 29 8.69 -2.54 15.53
C VAL A 29 7.71 -3.56 16.11
N ALA A 30 6.43 -3.45 15.77
CA ALA A 30 5.36 -4.23 16.40
C ALA A 30 5.22 -5.64 15.82
N LEU A 31 5.46 -5.80 14.52
CA LEU A 31 5.22 -7.06 13.80
C LEU A 31 6.49 -7.64 13.16
N GLY A 32 7.63 -6.93 13.22
CA GLY A 32 8.84 -7.31 12.51
C GLY A 32 8.66 -7.34 10.98
N GLY A 33 7.57 -6.75 10.49
CA GLY A 33 7.16 -6.78 9.10
C GLY A 33 7.85 -5.66 8.31
N ARG A 34 8.19 -5.96 7.06
CA ARG A 34 8.64 -4.96 6.09
C ARG A 34 7.44 -4.53 5.26
N GLU A 35 7.25 -3.22 5.07
CA GLU A 35 6.23 -2.73 4.15
C GLU A 35 6.54 -3.17 2.71
N ILE A 36 5.49 -3.65 2.02
CA ILE A 36 5.59 -4.22 0.68
C ILE A 36 5.38 -3.10 -0.34
N GLU A 37 6.35 -2.90 -1.22
CA GLU A 37 6.30 -1.86 -2.23
C GLU A 37 5.28 -2.20 -3.34
N GLU A 38 4.78 -1.19 -4.05
CA GLU A 38 3.76 -1.36 -5.11
C GLU A 38 4.18 -2.37 -6.20
N TYR A 39 5.48 -2.46 -6.52
CA TYR A 39 5.98 -3.43 -7.49
C TYR A 39 5.92 -4.88 -6.98
N GLU A 40 6.10 -5.09 -5.68
CA GLU A 40 5.98 -6.42 -5.05
C GLU A 40 4.51 -6.84 -5.02
N TRP A 41 3.60 -5.91 -4.72
CA TRP A 41 2.16 -6.12 -4.84
C TRP A 41 1.74 -6.52 -6.25
N LYS A 42 2.25 -5.82 -7.28
CA LYS A 42 2.00 -6.18 -8.68
C LYS A 42 2.42 -7.62 -8.98
N LYS A 43 3.57 -8.06 -8.47
CA LYS A 43 4.05 -9.44 -8.64
C LYS A 43 3.10 -10.44 -7.97
N ILE A 44 2.72 -10.21 -6.72
CA ILE A 44 1.79 -11.06 -5.97
C ILE A 44 0.44 -11.18 -6.70
N PHE A 45 -0.12 -10.06 -7.17
CA PHE A 45 -1.40 -10.07 -7.88
C PHE A 45 -1.32 -10.79 -9.23
N THR A 46 -0.22 -10.62 -9.96
CA THR A 46 0.00 -11.32 -11.23
C THR A 46 0.13 -12.83 -10.99
N GLU A 47 0.89 -13.25 -9.97
CA GLU A 47 1.03 -14.66 -9.57
C GLU A 47 -0.28 -15.27 -9.10
N ALA A 48 -1.15 -14.48 -8.46
CA ALA A 48 -2.50 -14.90 -8.06
C ALA A 48 -3.50 -14.99 -9.23
N GLY A 49 -3.09 -14.65 -10.45
CA GLY A 49 -3.91 -14.76 -11.65
C GLY A 49 -4.80 -13.56 -11.95
N PHE A 50 -4.58 -12.42 -11.30
CA PHE A 50 -5.27 -11.17 -11.64
C PHE A 50 -4.57 -10.48 -12.80
N THR A 51 -5.33 -10.12 -13.85
CA THR A 51 -4.77 -9.44 -15.02
C THR A 51 -4.53 -7.95 -14.78
N THR A 52 -5.36 -7.31 -13.95
CA THR A 52 -5.31 -5.87 -13.72
C THR A 52 -5.59 -5.54 -12.25
N TYR A 53 -4.85 -4.59 -11.70
CA TYR A 53 -5.17 -3.98 -10.42
C TYR A 53 -5.29 -2.47 -10.58
N LYS A 54 -6.19 -1.87 -9.81
CA LYS A 54 -6.33 -0.41 -9.69
C LYS A 54 -6.13 -0.02 -8.24
N ALA A 55 -5.04 0.68 -7.97
CA ALA A 55 -4.82 1.35 -6.70
C ALA A 55 -5.49 2.73 -6.76
N THR A 56 -6.47 2.96 -5.90
CA THR A 56 -7.08 4.27 -5.68
C THR A 56 -6.63 4.77 -4.32
N HIS A 57 -5.94 5.90 -4.26
CA HIS A 57 -5.57 6.51 -2.98
C HIS A 57 -6.85 6.99 -2.28
N GLY A 58 -7.18 6.38 -1.15
CA GLY A 58 -8.34 6.74 -0.33
C GLY A 58 -8.01 7.91 0.59
N THR A 59 -9.04 8.44 1.26
CA THR A 59 -8.88 9.46 2.31
C THR A 59 -7.96 8.97 3.43
N GLY A 60 -6.78 9.60 3.58
CA GLY A 60 -5.81 9.35 4.65
C GLY A 60 -4.60 8.53 4.19
N VAL A 61 -4.13 7.61 5.04
CA VAL A 61 -2.96 6.75 4.77
C VAL A 61 -3.29 5.51 3.94
N HIS A 62 -4.57 5.14 3.84
CA HIS A 62 -5.00 3.90 3.20
C HIS A 62 -5.19 4.07 1.69
N SER A 63 -4.74 3.08 0.94
CA SER A 63 -5.03 2.91 -0.48
C SER A 63 -6.03 1.77 -0.68
N LEU A 64 -6.99 1.98 -1.57
CA LEU A 64 -7.94 0.98 -2.00
C LEU A 64 -7.37 0.23 -3.19
N VAL A 65 -7.20 -1.08 -3.08
CA VAL A 65 -6.77 -1.93 -4.19
C VAL A 65 -7.95 -2.75 -4.71
N GLU A 66 -8.33 -2.45 -5.95
CA GLU A 66 -9.30 -3.22 -6.72
C GLU A 66 -8.56 -4.20 -7.63
N LEU A 67 -8.92 -5.48 -7.54
CA LEU A 67 -8.35 -6.55 -8.36
C LEU A 67 -9.41 -7.01 -9.36
N TYR A 68 -9.03 -7.13 -10.63
CA TYR A 68 -9.87 -7.59 -11.72
C TYR A 68 -9.32 -8.93 -12.23
N PRO A 69 -10.18 -9.94 -12.45
CA PRO A 69 -9.76 -11.21 -13.04
C PRO A 69 -9.16 -10.98 -14.43
#